data_AF-A0A955CLD3-F1
#
_entry.id   AF-A0A955CLD3-F1
#
_cell.length_a   1.000
_cell.length_b   1.000
_cell.length_c   1.000
_cell.angle_alpha   90.00
_cell.angle_beta   90.00
_cell.angle_gamma   90.00
#
_symmetry.space_group_name_H-M   'P 1'
#
loop_
_entity.id
_entity.type
_entity.pdbx_description
1 polymer ?
#
loop_
_entity_poly.entity_id
_entity_poly.type
_entity_poly.pdbx_seq_one_letter_code
_entity_poly.pdbx_strand_id
1 'polypeptide(L)' 'MTSVLLLGAGKIGRMITHFLTETEEYSLTIADADPQHLQRIAASHDLTTTALDAND' A
#
# COMPACT_ATOMS: atom_id res chain seq x y z
N MET A 1 -0.68 0.00 17.91
CA MET A 1 -0.80 -0.41 16.50
C MET A 1 -1.54 0.68 15.77
N THR A 2 -0.87 1.35 14.84
CA THR A 2 -1.42 2.53 14.15
C THR A 2 -1.90 2.14 12.76
N SER A 3 -3.13 2.49 12.42
CA SER A 3 -3.69 2.21 11.09
C SER A 3 -3.26 3.30 10.10
N VAL A 4 -2.69 2.89 8.97
CA VAL A 4 -2.20 3.80 7.92
C VAL A 4 -2.83 3.43 6.59
N LEU A 5 -3.41 4.42 5.91
CA LEU A 5 -3.79 4.34 4.51
C LEU A 5 -2.73 5.07 3.68
N LEU A 6 -2.07 4.35 2.79
CA LEU A 6 -1.13 4.90 1.84
C LEU A 6 -1.79 5.03 0.46
N LEU A 7 -1.98 6.27 0.00
CA LEU A 7 -2.50 6.56 -1.33
C LEU A 7 -1.34 6.64 -2.34
N GLY A 8 -1.39 5.78 -3.36
CA GLY A 8 -0.37 5.58 -4.36
C GLY A 8 0.47 4.32 -4.12
N ALA A 9 0.40 3.39 -5.07
CA ALA A 9 1.15 2.13 -5.16
C ALA A 9 2.23 2.14 -6.26
N GLY A 10 2.54 3.32 -6.81
CA GLY A 10 3.66 3.53 -7.73
C GLY A 10 5.03 3.27 -7.09
N LYS A 11 6.10 3.72 -7.76
CA LYS A 11 7.50 3.46 -7.32
C LYS A 11 7.77 3.88 -5.87
N ILE A 12 7.34 5.09 -5.50
CA ILE A 12 7.55 5.66 -4.16
C ILE A 12 6.66 4.94 -3.14
N GLY A 13 5.39 4.74 -3.47
CA GLY A 13 4.43 4.03 -2.62
C GLY A 13 4.93 2.65 -2.21
N ARG A 14 5.52 1.89 -3.15
CA ARG A 14 6.13 0.59 -2.85
C ARG A 14 7.31 0.67 -1.88
N MET A 15 8.17 1.68 -2.01
CA MET A 15 9.30 1.86 -1.08
C MET A 15 8.82 2.19 0.33
N ILE A 16 7.83 3.09 0.45
CA ILE A 16 7.23 3.44 1.74
C ILE A 16 6.55 2.23 2.36
N THR A 17 5.81 1.46 1.55
CA THR A 17 5.16 0.22 1.98
C THR A 17 6.16 -0.75 2.61
N HIS A 18 7.28 -1.01 1.92
CA HIS A 18 8.33 -1.88 2.43
C HIS A 18 8.82 -1.42 3.82
N PHE A 19 9.19 -0.14 3.96
CA PHE A 19 9.66 0.38 5.24
C PHE A 19 8.62 0.29 6.35
N LEU A 20 7.36 0.61 6.07
CA LEU A 20 6.30 0.54 7.09
C LEU A 20 6.02 -0.90 7.51
N THR A 21 6.00 -1.85 6.57
CA THR A 21 5.75 -3.27 6.87
C THR A 21 6.87 -3.91 7.68
N GLU A 22 8.13 -3.51 7.50
CA GLU A 22 9.26 -4.06 8.26
C GLU A 22 9.25 -3.69 9.75
N THR A 23 8.56 -2.61 10.12
CA THR A 23 8.50 -2.19 11.53
C THR A 23 7.52 -3.00 12.37
N GLU A 24 6.54 -3.67 11.73
CA GLU A 24 5.42 -4.36 12.41
C GLU A 24 4.57 -3.47 13.36
N GLU A 25 4.79 -2.15 13.36
CA GLU A 25 4.07 -1.20 14.22
C GLU A 25 2.74 -0.72 13.60
N TYR A 26 2.60 -0.90 12.28
CA TYR A 26 1.51 -0.37 11.48
C TYR A 26 0.63 -1.47 10.90
N SER A 27 -0.69 -1.23 10.93
CA SER A 27 -1.64 -1.94 10.09
C SER A 27 -1.82 -1.14 8.80
N LEU A 28 -1.17 -1.59 7.73
CA LEU A 28 -1.07 -0.85 6.48
C LEU A 28 -2.12 -1.31 5.47
N THR A 29 -2.87 -0.34 4.93
CA THR A 29 -3.64 -0.48 3.69
C THR A 29 -3.03 0.41 2.63
N ILE A 30 -2.79 -0.13 1.43
CA ILE A 30 -2.36 0.67 0.28
C ILE A 30 -3.47 0.75 -0.76
N ALA A 31 -3.66 1.94 -1.33
CA ALA A 31 -4.65 2.18 -2.36
C ALA A 31 -4.04 2.85 -3.60
N ASP A 32 -4.53 2.49 -4.78
CA ASP A 32 -4.13 3.10 -6.05
C ASP A 32 -5.26 2.91 -7.07
N ALA A 33 -5.32 3.79 -8.05
CA ALA A 33 -6.30 3.71 -9.13
C ALA A 33 -5.93 2.64 -10.17
N ASP A 34 -4.64 2.29 -10.29
CA ASP A 34 -4.14 1.28 -11.21
C ASP A 34 -4.02 -0.10 -10.49
N PRO A 35 -4.86 -1.09 -10.86
CA PRO A 35 -4.82 -2.42 -10.29
C PRO A 35 -3.48 -3.14 -10.50
N GLN A 36 -2.72 -2.80 -11.53
CA GLN A 36 -1.41 -3.42 -11.77
C GLN A 36 -0.38 -3.01 -10.72
N HIS A 37 -0.48 -1.80 -10.15
CA HIS A 37 0.39 -1.40 -9.05
C HIS A 37 0.09 -2.22 -7.79
N LEU A 38 -1.21 -2.40 -7.48
CA LEU A 38 -1.66 -3.16 -6.32
C LEU A 38 -1.27 -4.64 -6.40
N GLN A 39 -1.45 -5.28 -7.56
CA GLN A 39 -1.05 -6.68 -7.77
C GLN A 39 0.44 -6.92 -7.51
N ARG A 40 1.30 -6.01 -7.93
CA ARG A 40 2.76 -6.12 -7.71
C ARG A 40 3.13 -6.06 -6.24
N ILE A 41 2.38 -5.31 -5.43
CA ILE A 41 2.64 -5.13 -4.00
C ILE A 41 2.01 -6.25 -3.16
N ALA A 42 0.81 -6.70 -3.52
CA ALA A 42 0.16 -7.81 -2.83
C ALA A 42 0.97 -9.12 -2.90
N ALA A 43 1.84 -9.26 -3.92
CA ALA A 43 2.73 -10.40 -4.04
C ALA A 43 3.94 -10.38 -3.08
N SER A 44 4.28 -9.23 -2.50
CA SER A 44 5.54 -9.04 -1.76
C SER A 44 5.38 -8.80 -0.26
N HIS A 45 4.18 -8.50 0.24
CA HIS A 45 3.95 -8.15 1.64
C HIS A 45 2.59 -8.66 2.13
N ASP A 46 2.51 -9.01 3.42
CA ASP A 46 1.25 -9.27 4.11
C ASP A 46 0.58 -7.93 4.48
N LEU A 47 -0.22 -7.39 3.56
CA LEU A 47 -0.92 -6.12 3.72
C LEU A 47 -2.26 -6.11 3.00
N THR A 48 -3.09 -5.11 3.30
CA THR A 48 -4.37 -4.92 2.60
C THR A 48 -4.19 -4.00 1.39
N THR A 49 -4.73 -4.38 0.24
CA THR A 49 -4.80 -3.51 -0.95
C THR A 49 -6.25 -3.12 -1.23
N THR A 50 -6.50 -1.90 -1.73
CA THR A 50 -7.82 -1.49 -2.21
C THR A 50 -7.70 -0.63 -3.47
N ALA A 51 -8.57 -0.83 -4.44
CA ALA A 51 -8.63 0.05 -5.60
C ALA A 51 -9.38 1.32 -5.21
N LEU A 52 -8.74 2.48 -5.39
CA LEU A 52 -9.32 3.78 -5.06
C LEU A 52 -8.76 4.83 -6.01
N ASP A 53 -9.64 5.54 -6.71
CA ASP A 53 -9.29 6.80 -7.37
C ASP A 53 -9.45 7.93 -6.36
N ALA A 54 -8.40 8.74 -6.18
CA ALA A 54 -8.41 9.86 -5.25
C ALA A 54 -9.09 11.12 -5.83
N ASN A 55 -9.55 11.06 -7.08
CA ASN A 55 -10.27 12.16 -7.74
C ASN A 55 -11.80 12.02 -7.66
N ASP A 56 -12.31 10.88 -7.16
CA ASP A 56 -13.73 10.69 -6.79
C ASP A 56 -14.10 11.49 -5.53
#